data_AF-A0A8J2L6K6-F1
#
_entry.id   AF-A0A8J2L6K6-F1
#
_cell.length_a   1.000
_cell.length_b   1.000
_cell.length_c   1.000
_cell.angle_alpha   90.00
_cell.angle_beta   90.00
_cell.angle_gamma   90.00
#
_symmetry.space_group_name_H-M   'P 1'
#
loop_
_entity.id
_entity.type
_entity.pdbx_description
1 polymer ?
#
loop_
_entity_poly.entity_id
_entity_poly.type
_entity_poly.pdbx_seq_one_letter_code
_entity_poly.pdbx_strand_id
1 'polypeptide(L)'
;MNNDKVETLRRFVAILDKPGNTFASAVTLESLRVTIRSSIEILEFLFNLGFSYVLTNKLNQDCLEKFFGIIRSMGGNDDHPTILNF
;
A
#
# COMPACT_ATOMS: atom_id res chain seq x y z
N MET A 1 10.28 24.65 1.06
CA MET A 1 10.26 23.30 0.44
C MET A 1 8.81 23.00 0.08
N ASN A 2 8.54 22.53 -1.14
CA ASN A 2 7.20 22.57 -1.74
C ASN A 2 6.22 21.60 -1.02
N ASN A 3 5.39 22.14 -0.12
CA ASN A 3 4.51 21.38 0.81
C ASN A 3 3.32 20.67 0.13
N ASP A 4 3.23 20.77 -1.20
CA ASP A 4 2.04 20.43 -1.96
C ASP A 4 2.02 18.96 -2.45
N LYS A 5 3.16 18.27 -2.44
CA LYS A 5 3.28 16.93 -3.07
C LYS A 5 2.40 15.84 -2.44
N VAL A 6 2.01 16.00 -1.16
CA VAL A 6 1.16 15.03 -0.44
C VAL A 6 -0.21 15.59 -0.06
N GLU A 7 -0.53 16.81 -0.50
CA GLU A 7 -1.74 17.53 -0.10
C GLU A 7 -3.03 16.78 -0.47
N THR A 8 -3.08 16.20 -1.67
CA THR A 8 -4.22 15.37 -2.10
C THR A 8 -4.47 14.19 -1.15
N LEU A 9 -3.41 13.56 -0.64
CA LEU A 9 -3.53 12.45 0.32
C LEU A 9 -4.06 12.95 1.67
N ARG A 10 -3.59 14.11 2.15
CA ARG A 10 -4.09 14.73 3.38
C ARG A 10 -5.58 15.06 3.29
N ARG A 11 -6.02 15.61 2.16
CA ARG A 11 -7.46 15.89 1.91
C ARG A 11 -8.29 14.61 1.91
N PHE A 12 -7.77 13.54 1.32
CA PHE A 12 -8.48 12.27 1.30
C PHE A 12 -8.62 11.68 2.71
N VAL A 13 -7.56 11.70 3.53
CA VAL A 13 -7.63 11.28 4.95
C VAL A 13 -8.67 12.11 5.72
N ALA A 14 -8.72 13.42 5.51
CA ALA A 14 -9.73 14.27 6.15
C ALA A 14 -11.17 13.90 5.75
N ILE A 15 -11.39 13.43 4.51
CA ILE A 15 -12.71 12.91 4.08
C ILE A 15 -13.00 11.57 4.75
N LEU A 16 -12.01 10.69 4.85
CA LEU A 16 -12.17 9.42 5.56
C LEU A 16 -12.54 9.66 7.02
N ASP A 17 -11.93 10.65 7.69
CA ASP A 17 -12.11 10.97 9.12
C ASP A 17 -13.48 11.57 9.45
N LYS A 18 -14.33 11.83 8.44
CA LYS A 18 -15.70 12.30 8.69
C LYS A 18 -16.52 11.24 9.43
N PRO A 19 -17.24 11.62 10.50
CA PRO A 19 -18.11 10.70 11.22
C PRO A 19 -19.24 10.20 10.31
N GLY A 20 -19.65 8.95 10.51
CA GLY A 20 -20.73 8.33 9.72
C GLY A 20 -20.29 7.85 8.33
N ASN A 21 -18.99 7.78 8.05
CA ASN A 21 -18.49 7.21 6.81
C ASN A 21 -18.63 5.68 6.81
N THR A 22 -19.42 5.13 5.91
CA THR A 22 -19.77 3.69 5.84
C THR A 22 -19.66 3.11 4.43
N PHE A 23 -18.86 3.71 3.53
CA PHE A 23 -18.74 3.19 2.15
C PHE A 23 -18.06 1.81 2.09
N ALA A 24 -17.33 1.42 3.14
CA ALA A 24 -16.67 0.13 3.30
C ALA A 24 -16.80 -0.37 4.74
N SER A 25 -16.36 -1.61 4.98
CA SER A 25 -16.32 -2.17 6.33
C SER A 25 -15.46 -1.31 7.26
N ALA A 26 -15.77 -1.30 8.56
CA ALA A 26 -14.98 -0.57 9.55
C ALA A 26 -13.49 -0.94 9.48
N VAL A 27 -13.18 -2.22 9.34
CA VAL A 27 -11.79 -2.72 9.22
C VAL A 27 -11.11 -2.17 7.97
N THR A 28 -11.80 -2.15 6.84
CA THR A 28 -11.27 -1.59 5.58
C THR A 28 -10.99 -0.10 5.72
N LEU A 29 -11.91 0.65 6.33
CA LEU A 29 -11.75 2.10 6.55
C LEU A 29 -10.56 2.40 7.46
N GLU A 30 -10.42 1.69 8.57
CA GLU A 30 -9.29 1.85 9.48
C GLU A 30 -7.95 1.47 8.80
N SER A 31 -7.92 0.35 8.06
CA SER A 31 -6.73 -0.06 7.31
C SER A 31 -6.34 0.97 6.25
N LEU A 32 -7.32 1.59 5.59
CA LEU A 32 -7.09 2.65 4.61
C LEU A 32 -6.54 3.92 5.27
N ARG A 33 -7.05 4.32 6.45
CA ARG A 33 -6.49 5.45 7.23
C ARG A 33 -5.02 5.21 7.54
N VAL A 34 -4.70 4.04 8.08
CA VAL A 34 -3.33 3.65 8.43
C VAL A 34 -2.44 3.70 7.19
N THR A 35 -2.86 3.06 6.10
CA THR A 35 -2.10 3.00 4.85
C THR A 35 -1.75 4.38 4.33
N ILE A 36 -2.72 5.31 4.30
CA ILE A 36 -2.50 6.64 3.72
C ILE A 36 -1.66 7.51 4.66
N ARG A 37 -1.90 7.46 5.97
CA ARG A 37 -1.08 8.19 6.96
C ARG A 37 0.38 7.74 6.92
N SER A 38 0.64 6.43 6.94
CA SER A 38 1.99 5.87 6.81
C SER A 38 2.63 6.20 5.47
N SER A 39 1.85 6.22 4.38
CA SER A 39 2.37 6.65 3.07
C SER A 39 2.81 8.12 3.10
N ILE A 40 2.01 9.02 3.68
CA ILE A 40 2.37 10.45 3.82
C ILE A 40 3.69 10.58 4.59
N GLU A 41 3.83 9.89 5.73
CA GLU A 41 5.05 9.92 6.56
C GLU A 41 6.29 9.47 5.77
N ILE A 42 6.20 8.36 5.02
CA ILE A 42 7.29 7.87 4.17
C ILE A 42 7.64 8.88 3.08
N LEU A 43 6.62 9.45 2.42
CA LEU A 43 6.83 10.42 1.34
C LEU A 43 7.52 11.69 1.88
N GLU A 44 7.05 12.22 3.01
CA GLU A 44 7.67 13.39 3.65
C GLU A 44 9.10 13.10 4.08
N PHE A 45 9.37 11.94 4.69
CA PHE A 45 10.72 11.50 5.04
C PHE A 45 11.64 11.48 3.81
N LEU A 46 11.23 10.84 2.71
CA LEU A 46 12.03 10.77 1.49
C LEU A 46 12.20 12.14 0.83
N PHE A 47 11.18 12.99 0.81
CA PHE A 47 11.33 14.34 0.28
C PHE A 47 12.27 15.20 1.13
N ASN A 48 12.28 15.03 2.45
CA ASN A 48 13.24 15.69 3.33
C ASN A 48 14.69 15.21 3.10
N LEU A 49 14.88 13.97 2.63
CA LEU A 49 16.18 13.45 2.20
C LEU A 49 16.62 13.92 0.80
N GLY A 50 15.81 14.73 0.12
CA GLY A 50 16.14 15.32 -1.19
C GLY A 50 15.68 14.48 -2.40
N PHE A 51 14.87 13.45 -2.20
CA PHE A 51 14.30 12.70 -3.33
C PHE A 51 13.31 13.57 -4.11
N SER A 52 13.38 13.52 -5.44
CA SER A 52 12.52 14.34 -6.31
C SER A 52 11.10 13.77 -6.46
N TYR A 53 10.97 12.45 -6.41
CA TYR A 53 9.71 11.71 -6.52
C TYR A 53 9.82 10.37 -5.79
N VAL A 54 8.68 9.74 -5.51
CA VAL A 54 8.59 8.42 -4.87
C VAL A 54 7.67 7.53 -5.71
N LEU A 55 8.12 6.30 -6.00
CA LEU A 55 7.33 5.31 -6.73
C LEU A 55 6.44 4.55 -5.75
N THR A 56 5.22 5.04 -5.52
CA THR A 56 4.26 4.45 -4.57
C THR A 56 3.85 3.03 -4.92
N ASN A 57 3.98 2.61 -6.19
CA ASN A 57 3.78 1.22 -6.62
C ASN A 57 4.78 0.22 -6.02
N LYS A 58 5.85 0.70 -5.35
CA LYS A 58 6.80 -0.13 -4.60
C LYS A 58 6.47 -0.26 -3.12
N LEU A 59 5.40 0.40 -2.66
CA LEU A 59 4.92 0.33 -1.27
C LEU A 59 3.81 -0.73 -1.09
N ASN A 60 3.70 -1.69 -2.01
CA ASN A 60 2.70 -2.76 -1.98
C ASN A 60 3.37 -4.15 -1.99
N GLN A 61 2.54 -5.19 -1.85
CA GLN A 61 2.99 -6.59 -1.79
C GLN A 61 2.94 -7.28 -3.17
N ASP A 62 2.59 -6.58 -4.25
CA ASP A 62 2.41 -7.18 -5.59
C ASP A 62 3.65 -7.95 -6.06
N CYS A 63 4.86 -7.46 -5.74
CA CYS A 63 6.10 -8.16 -6.10
C CYS A 63 6.21 -9.53 -5.40
N LEU A 64 5.75 -9.62 -4.15
CA LEU A 64 5.71 -10.86 -3.39
C LEU A 64 4.61 -11.79 -3.91
N GLU A 65 3.43 -11.26 -4.19
CA GLU A 65 2.31 -12.04 -4.75
C GLU A 65 2.65 -12.60 -6.13
N LYS A 66 3.32 -11.81 -6.98
CA LYS A 66 3.85 -12.27 -8.28
C LYS A 66 4.86 -13.39 -8.11
N PHE A 67 5.74 -13.28 -7.12
CA PHE A 67 6.70 -14.35 -6.81
C PHE A 67 6.00 -15.64 -6.41
N PHE A 68 4.99 -15.58 -5.54
CA PHE A 68 4.18 -16.74 -5.18
C PHE A 68 3.40 -17.30 -6.38
N GLY A 69 2.89 -16.45 -7.27
CA GLY A 69 2.26 -16.88 -8.52
C GLY A 69 3.23 -17.66 -9.42
N ILE A 70 4.49 -17.22 -9.50
CA ILE A 70 5.54 -17.94 -10.23
C ILE A 70 5.79 -19.31 -9.61
N ILE A 71 5.95 -19.40 -8.28
CA ILE A 71 6.15 -20.67 -7.58
C ILE A 71 4.99 -21.64 -7.87
N ARG A 72 3.74 -21.18 -7.70
CA ARG A 72 2.56 -22.00 -7.99
C ARG A 72 2.50 -22.46 -9.45
N SER A 73 2.97 -21.63 -10.38
CA SER A 73 2.97 -21.96 -11.81
C SER A 73 4.00 -23.04 -12.17
N MET A 74 5.06 -23.22 -11.39
CA MET A 74 6.09 -24.23 -11.64
C MET A 74 5.59 -25.66 -11.44
N GLY A 75 4.57 -25.87 -10.61
CA GLY A 75 3.95 -27.19 -10.37
C GLY A 75 2.98 -27.65 -11.46
N GLY A 76 2.71 -26.81 -12.47
CA GLY A 76 1.73 -27.11 -13.52
C GLY A 76 0.33 -27.26 -12.93
N ASN A 77 -0.18 -28.51 -12.90
CA ASN A 77 -1.48 -28.82 -12.28
C ASN A 77 -1.40 -28.96 -10.74
N ASP A 78 -0.20 -29.03 -10.17
CA ASP A 78 0.02 -29.01 -8.71
C ASP A 78 0.30 -27.58 -8.24
N ASP A 79 -0.75 -26.75 -8.19
CA ASP A 79 -0.66 -25.33 -7.85
C ASP A 79 -0.66 -25.08 -6.32
N HIS A 80 -0.69 -26.12 -5.49
CA HIS A 80 -0.69 -26.05 -4.03
C HIS A 80 0.51 -26.83 -3.44
N PRO A 81 1.74 -26.31 -3.60
CA PRO A 81 2.93 -26.99 -3.12
C PRO A 81 2.87 -27.22 -1.60
N THR A 82 3.38 -28.38 -1.17
CA THR A 82 3.68 -28.62 0.25
C THR A 82 4.87 -27.78 0.69
N ILE A 83 5.10 -27.66 2.01
CA ILE A 83 6.26 -26.93 2.55
C ILE A 83 7.60 -27.47 2.00
N LEU A 84 7.68 -28.77 1.67
CA LEU A 84 8.89 -29.37 1.08
C LEU A 84 9.12 -28.95 -0.39
N ASN A 85 8.06 -28.52 -1.07
CA ASN A 85 8.06 -28.20 -2.50
C ASN A 85 7.92 -26.68 -2.77
N PHE A 86 7.86 -25.86 -1.72
CA PHE A 86 7.69 -24.40 -1.79
C PHE A 86 9.02 -23.66 -1.80
#